data_AF-A0AAW5AA26-F1
#
_entry.id   AF-A0AAW5AA26-F1
#
_cell.length_a   1.000
_cell.length_b   1.000
_cell.length_c   1.000
_cell.angle_alpha   90.00
_cell.angle_beta   90.00
_cell.angle_gamma   90.00
#
_symmetry.space_group_name_H-M   'P 1'
#
loop_
_entity.id
_entity.type
_entity.pdbx_description
1 polymer ?
#
loop_
_entity_poly.entity_id
_entity_poly.type
_entity_poly.pdbx_seq_one_letter_code
_entity_poly.pdbx_strand_id
1 'polypeptide(L)' 'MAQFNIDNSRTLNGRVEWLAIPDAGEPDHDVMSEVRQAAIDKCGTGVFFNHWEHVVASNGHITVRMYA' A
#
# COMPACT_ATOMS: atom_id res chain seq x y z
N MET A 1 5.68 -3.55 -12.12
CA MET A 1 4.65 -2.55 -11.80
C MET A 1 3.62 -3.29 -11.00
N ALA A 2 3.57 -3.03 -9.70
CA ALA A 2 2.81 -3.87 -8.81
C ALA A 2 1.32 -3.80 -9.15
N GLN A 3 0.64 -4.94 -9.12
CA GLN A 3 -0.81 -4.97 -9.28
C GLN A 3 -1.45 -4.71 -7.92
N PHE A 4 -2.07 -3.55 -7.76
CA PHE A 4 -2.83 -3.20 -6.57
C PHE A 4 -4.14 -2.51 -6.94
N ASN A 5 -5.10 -2.53 -6.03
CA ASN A 5 -6.38 -1.84 -6.20
C ASN A 5 -6.58 -0.84 -5.04
N ILE A 6 -6.47 0.45 -5.35
CA ILE A 6 -6.61 1.54 -4.37
C ILE A 6 -8.06 1.73 -3.88
N ASP A 7 -9.05 1.27 -4.67
CA ASP A 7 -10.47 1.26 -4.30
C ASP A 7 -10.83 0.10 -3.38
N ASN A 8 -10.13 -1.03 -3.52
CA ASN A 8 -10.30 -2.20 -2.67
C ASN A 8 -9.44 -2.12 -1.39
N SER A 9 -9.51 -0.97 -0.71
CA SER A 9 -8.85 -0.74 0.56
C SER A 9 -9.67 -1.30 1.71
N ARG A 10 -9.04 -1.95 2.68
CA ARG A 10 -9.71 -2.43 3.89
C ARG A 10 -9.39 -1.53 5.07
N THR A 11 -10.40 -0.90 5.65
CA THR A 11 -10.24 -0.17 6.92
C THR A 11 -10.48 -1.11 8.08
N LEU A 12 -9.48 -1.30 8.94
CA LEU A 12 -9.55 -2.16 10.11
C LEU A 12 -8.91 -1.45 11.31
N ASN A 13 -9.63 -1.31 12.42
CA ASN A 13 -9.11 -0.73 13.67
C ASN A 13 -8.33 0.60 13.50
N GLY A 14 -8.82 1.52 12.65
CA GLY A 14 -8.17 2.83 12.43
C GLY A 14 -6.97 2.81 11.47
N ARG A 15 -6.65 1.66 10.86
CA ARG A 15 -5.69 1.59 9.74
C ARG A 15 -6.39 1.23 8.44
N VAL A 16 -5.80 1.68 7.33
CA VAL A 16 -6.20 1.33 5.97
C VAL A 16 -5.16 0.36 5.41
N GLU A 17 -5.62 -0.75 4.87
CA GLU A 17 -4.77 -1.81 4.32
C GLU A 17 -5.07 -2.00 2.83
N TRP A 18 -4.02 -2.08 2.01
CA TRP A 18 -4.09 -2.39 0.59
C TRP A 18 -3.27 -3.64 0.30
N LEU A 19 -3.81 -4.51 -0.54
CA LEU A 19 -3.08 -5.65 -1.07
C LEU A 19 -2.45 -5.25 -2.40
N ALA A 20 -1.14 -5.45 -2.49
CA ALA A 20 -0.35 -5.26 -3.69
C ALA A 20 0.37 -6.56 -4.05
N ILE A 21 0.39 -6.87 -5.33
CA ILE A 21 1.06 -8.03 -5.91
C ILE A 21 2.28 -7.51 -6.64
N PRO A 22 3.50 -7.62 -6.10
CA PRO A 22 4.71 -7.22 -6.81
C PRO A 22 4.86 -8.04 -8.09
N ASP A 23 5.36 -7.41 -9.15
CA ASP A 23 5.85 -8.15 -10.31
C ASP A 23 7.13 -8.92 -9.96
N ALA A 24 7.49 -9.89 -10.82
CA ALA A 24 8.64 -10.76 -10.58
C ALA A 24 9.94 -9.96 -10.36
N GLY A 25 10.45 -9.98 -9.12
CA GLY A 25 11.69 -9.32 -8.71
C GLY A 25 11.53 -7.83 -8.35
N GLU A 26 10.31 -7.31 -8.27
CA GLU A 26 10.06 -5.94 -7.85
C GLU A 26 10.31 -5.78 -6.34
N PRO A 27 11.13 -4.80 -5.93
CA PRO A 27 11.41 -4.59 -4.53
C PRO A 27 10.18 -4.05 -3.80
N ASP A 28 10.02 -4.47 -2.55
CA ASP A 28 8.92 -4.08 -1.67
C ASP A 28 8.77 -2.56 -1.50
N HIS A 29 9.90 -1.85 -1.52
CA HIS A 29 9.93 -0.40 -1.44
C HIS A 29 9.27 0.29 -2.65
N ASP A 30 9.43 -0.26 -3.86
CA ASP A 30 8.85 0.33 -5.08
C ASP A 30 7.34 0.15 -5.05
N VAL A 31 6.88 -1.06 -4.70
CA VAL A 31 5.45 -1.36 -4.53
C VAL A 31 4.80 -0.45 -3.49
N MET A 32 5.47 -0.23 -2.36
CA MET A 32 4.99 0.68 -1.33
C MET A 32 4.89 2.12 -1.85
N SER A 33 5.88 2.57 -2.64
CA SER A 33 5.89 3.89 -3.24
C SER A 33 4.72 4.09 -4.22
N GLU A 34 4.44 3.10 -5.07
CA GLU A 34 3.32 3.12 -6.01
C GLU A 34 1.96 3.20 -5.28
N VAL A 35 1.75 2.36 -4.26
CA VAL A 35 0.52 2.38 -3.45
C VAL A 35 0.35 3.71 -2.73
N ARG A 36 1.45 4.24 -2.16
CA ARG A 36 1.44 5.54 -1.46
C ARG A 36 1.10 6.67 -2.42
N GLN A 37 1.67 6.70 -3.62
CA GLN A 37 1.38 7.73 -4.62
C GLN A 37 -0.09 7.68 -5.05
N ALA A 38 -0.62 6.48 -5.32
CA ALA A 38 -2.03 6.32 -5.65
C ALA A 38 -2.96 6.74 -4.50
N ALA A 39 -2.58 6.48 -3.24
CA ALA A 39 -3.33 6.93 -2.08
C ALA A 39 -3.31 8.46 -1.94
N ILE A 40 -2.18 9.12 -2.23
CA ILE A 40 -2.07 10.58 -2.24
C ILE A 40 -2.95 11.19 -3.33
N ASP A 41 -2.93 10.61 -4.53
CA ASP A 41 -3.74 11.08 -5.64
C ASP A 41 -5.24 10.99 -5.33
N LYS A 42 -5.64 9.97 -4.56
CA LYS A 42 -7.05 9.74 -4.17
C LYS A 42 -7.49 10.52 -2.93
N CYS A 43 -6.70 10.51 -1.87
CA CYS A 43 -7.06 11.03 -0.55
C CYS A 43 -6.43 12.40 -0.24
N GLY A 44 -5.56 12.89 -1.11
CA GLY A 44 -4.83 14.14 -0.96
C GLY A 44 -3.49 13.98 -0.23
N THR A 45 -2.65 15.00 -0.32
CA THR A 45 -1.27 15.00 0.23
C THR A 45 -1.19 14.82 1.75
N GLY A 46 -2.27 15.02 2.49
CA GLY A 46 -2.31 14.78 3.94
C GLY A 46 -1.97 13.34 4.32
N VAL A 47 -2.35 12.35 3.49
CA VAL A 47 -2.08 10.93 3.77
C VAL A 47 -0.61 10.56 3.66
N PHE A 48 0.21 11.38 3.01
CA PHE A 48 1.66 11.15 2.93
C PHE A 48 2.32 11.19 4.31
N PHE A 49 1.83 12.04 5.22
CA PHE A 49 2.39 12.25 6.55
C PHE A 49 1.97 11.19 7.58
N ASN A 50 1.02 10.32 7.23
CA ASN A 50 0.59 9.23 8.10
C ASN A 50 1.71 8.21 8.32
N HIS A 51 1.56 7.36 9.32
CA HIS A 51 2.50 6.25 9.51
C HIS A 51 2.17 5.16 8.48
N TRP A 52 3.19 4.71 7.74
CA TRP A 52 3.03 3.67 6.72
C TRP A 52 3.92 2.47 7.04
N GLU A 53 3.38 1.28 6.85
CA GLU A 53 4.09 0.01 6.97
C GLU A 53 3.80 -0.84 5.76
N HIS A 54 4.71 -1.75 5.42
CA HIS A 54 4.45 -2.81 4.47
C HIS A 54 4.73 -4.15 5.14
N VAL A 55 3.93 -5.15 4.80
CA VAL A 55 4.11 -6.53 5.29
C VAL A 55 4.18 -7.43 4.07
N VAL A 56 5.33 -8.05 3.88
CA VAL A 56 5.52 -9.07 2.85
C VAL A 56 4.98 -10.40 3.38
N ALA A 57 3.92 -10.90 2.75
CA ALA A 57 3.37 -12.20 3.03
C ALA A 57 4.26 -13.30 2.42
N SER A 58 4.27 -14.49 3.03
CA SER A 58 5.10 -15.63 2.58
C SER A 58 4.78 -16.12 1.16
N ASN A 59 3.67 -15.68 0.57
CA ASN A 59 3.26 -15.97 -0.80
C ASN A 59 3.71 -14.90 -1.82
N GLY A 60 4.56 -13.96 -1.41
CA GLY A 60 5.09 -12.90 -2.27
C GLY A 60 4.19 -11.67 -2.39
N HIS A 61 3.00 -11.66 -1.79
CA HIS A 61 2.15 -10.47 -1.77
C HIS A 61 2.64 -9.45 -0.74
N ILE A 62 2.43 -8.17 -1.04
CA ILE A 62 2.78 -7.07 -0.16
C ILE A 62 1.48 -6.43 0.34
N THR A 63 1.30 -6.39 1.65
CA THR A 63 0.20 -5.64 2.26
C THR A 63 0.74 -4.30 2.74
N VAL A 64 0.31 -3.22 2.10
CA VAL A 64 0.64 -1.85 2.52
C VAL A 64 -0.41 -1.39 3.53
N ARG A 65 0.04 -0.83 4.65
CA ARG A 65 -0.80 -0.36 5.75
C ARG A 65 -0.52 1.11 6.01
N MET A 66 -1.57 1.89 6.17
CA MET A 66 -1.50 3.29 6.60
C MET A 66 -2.30 3.44 7.90
N TYR A 67 -1.71 4.06 8.91
CA TYR A 67 -2.37 4.39 10.16
C TYR A 67 -2.86 5.83 10.11
N ALA A 68 -4.18 6.01 10.16
CA ALA A 68 -4.85 7.30 10.12
C ALA A 68 -5.11 7.86 11.52
#